data_AF-A0A7J8PW44-F1
#
_entry.id   AF-A0A7J8PW44-F1
#
_cell.length_a   1.000
_cell.length_b   1.000
_cell.length_c   1.000
_cell.angle_alpha   90.00
_cell.angle_beta   90.00
_cell.angle_gamma   90.00
#
_symmetry.space_group_name_H-M   'P 1'
#
loop_
_entity.id
_entity.type
_entity.pdbx_description
1 polymer ?
#
loop_
_entity_poly.entity_id
_entity_poly.type
_entity_poly.pdbx_seq_one_letter_code
_entity_poly.pdbx_strand_id
1 'polypeptide(L)'
;MKQTVGNACGTIGLLHGVGNVTSEIKLQEGSYLDRFFKSTASMDPLEVLLLLLLLLSVSVSACTHRAAFLEKEREMEVAHSVAATAGETEASDNVNTHFICFSCVDGTFSLSLSLSLSL
;
A
#
# COMPACT_ATOMS: atom_id res chain seq x y z
N MET A 1 -1.50 -1.73 4.25
CA MET A 1 -2.61 -1.83 3.25
C MET A 1 -2.42 -3.08 2.40
N LYS A 2 -3.50 -3.72 1.95
CA LYS A 2 -3.44 -4.92 1.10
C LYS A 2 -3.39 -4.48 -0.37
N GLN A 3 -2.66 -5.20 -1.23
CA GLN A 3 -2.75 -5.00 -2.67
C GLN A 3 -4.03 -5.64 -3.20
N THR A 4 -4.78 -4.86 -3.98
CA THR A 4 -6.01 -5.26 -4.66
C THR A 4 -5.94 -4.98 -6.16
N VAL A 5 -4.92 -4.24 -6.62
CA VAL A 5 -4.65 -3.92 -8.01
C VAL A 5 -3.50 -4.79 -8.53
N GLY A 6 -3.68 -5.42 -9.69
CA GLY A 6 -2.65 -6.21 -10.36
C GLY A 6 -1.40 -5.37 -10.66
N ASN A 7 -0.22 -5.97 -10.59
CA ASN A 7 1.08 -5.33 -10.86
C ASN A 7 1.44 -4.10 -9.99
N ALA A 8 0.63 -3.76 -8.99
CA ALA A 8 0.87 -2.62 -8.11
C ALA A 8 1.83 -2.90 -6.94
N CYS A 9 2.37 -4.12 -6.80
CA CYS A 9 3.15 -4.54 -5.62
C CYS A 9 4.33 -3.61 -5.28
N GLY A 10 5.02 -3.08 -6.30
CA GLY A 10 6.09 -2.10 -6.10
C GLY A 10 5.57 -0.78 -5.51
N THR A 11 4.48 -0.23 -6.07
CA THR A 11 3.82 0.98 -5.54
C THR A 11 3.31 0.76 -4.13
N ILE A 12 2.69 -0.38 -3.83
CA ILE A 12 2.22 -0.69 -2.47
C ILE A 12 3.39 -0.80 -1.50
N GLY A 13 4.50 -1.44 -1.90
CA GLY A 13 5.73 -1.49 -1.11
C GLY A 13 6.27 -0.11 -0.77
N LEU A 14 6.30 0.82 -1.74
CA LEU A 14 6.69 2.20 -1.50
C LEU A 14 5.74 2.91 -0.53
N LEU A 15 4.42 2.74 -0.68
CA LEU A 15 3.43 3.33 0.23
C LEU A 15 3.55 2.80 1.67
N HIS A 16 3.99 1.55 1.87
CA HIS A 16 4.31 1.02 3.20
C HIS A 16 5.59 1.63 3.75
N GLY A 17 6.66 1.64 2.96
CA GLY A 17 7.96 2.19 3.38
C GLY A 17 7.83 3.66 3.78
N VAL A 18 7.30 4.49 2.87
CA VAL A 18 7.07 5.92 3.11
C VAL A 18 6.12 6.15 4.28
N GLY A 19 5.01 5.41 4.34
CA GLY A 19 4.00 5.54 5.39
C GLY A 19 4.54 5.30 6.79
N ASN A 20 5.41 4.29 6.94
CA ASN A 20 5.97 3.90 8.22
C ASN A 20 7.08 4.83 8.72
N VAL A 21 7.64 5.68 7.86
CA VAL A 21 8.70 6.65 8.21
C VAL A 21 8.25 8.10 8.05
N THR A 22 6.94 8.37 7.95
CA THR A 22 6.39 9.73 7.77
C THR A 22 6.80 10.73 8.86
N SER A 23 7.21 10.27 10.05
CA SER A 23 7.80 11.09 11.10
C SER A 23 9.24 11.54 10.82
N GLU A 24 9.95 10.81 9.96
CA GLU A 24 11.36 11.02 9.62
C GLU A 24 11.56 11.73 8.27
N ILE A 25 10.57 11.63 7.37
CA ILE A 25 10.60 12.27 6.04
C ILE A 25 9.63 13.44 5.97
N LYS A 26 10.05 14.53 5.32
CA LYS A 26 9.17 15.66 5.02
C LYS A 26 8.51 15.46 3.67
N LEU A 27 7.22 15.12 3.68
CA LEU A 27 6.41 15.14 2.47
C LEU A 27 6.14 16.60 2.06
N GLN A 28 6.16 16.86 0.77
CA GLN A 28 5.82 18.17 0.25
C GLN A 28 4.31 18.42 0.48
N GLU A 29 3.98 19.53 1.14
CA GLU A 29 2.60 19.93 1.41
C GLU A 29 1.80 20.00 0.09
N GLY A 30 0.62 19.37 0.08
CA GLY A 30 -0.24 19.30 -1.10
C GLY A 30 0.21 18.31 -2.16
N SER A 31 1.34 17.61 -1.99
CA SER A 31 1.72 16.48 -2.86
C SER A 31 0.73 15.32 -2.74
N TYR A 32 0.72 14.41 -3.71
CA TYR A 32 -0.14 13.22 -3.64
C TYR A 32 0.04 12.44 -2.34
N LEU A 33 1.30 12.15 -1.96
CA LEU A 33 1.59 11.37 -0.76
C LEU A 33 1.12 12.10 0.51
N ASP A 34 1.33 13.41 0.59
CA ASP A 34 0.83 14.23 1.70
C ASP A 34 -0.70 14.13 1.84
N ARG A 35 -1.43 14.36 0.74
CA ARG A 35 -2.90 14.24 0.74
C ARG A 35 -3.35 12.82 1.05
N PHE A 36 -2.72 11.82 0.45
CA PHE A 36 -3.06 10.40 0.65
C PHE A 36 -2.91 9.98 2.12
N PHE A 37 -1.78 10.29 2.76
CA PHE A 37 -1.58 9.94 4.17
C PHE A 37 -2.47 10.76 5.10
N LYS A 38 -2.71 12.05 4.84
CA LYS A 38 -3.68 12.86 5.61
C LYS A 38 -5.11 12.33 5.49
N SER A 39 -5.58 12.05 4.27
CA SER A 39 -6.93 11.55 3.99
C SER A 39 -7.18 10.13 4.50
N THR A 40 -6.12 9.35 4.73
CA THR A 40 -6.22 7.97 5.22
C THR A 40 -5.79 7.80 6.67
N ALA A 41 -5.29 8.85 7.35
CA ALA A 41 -4.80 8.80 8.72
C ALA A 41 -5.89 8.44 9.74
N SER A 42 -7.12 8.90 9.52
CA SER A 42 -8.28 8.64 10.40
C SER A 42 -9.14 7.45 9.96
N MET A 43 -8.68 6.67 8.97
CA MET A 43 -9.35 5.42 8.60
C MET A 43 -9.06 4.41 9.71
N ASP A 44 -9.97 4.33 10.66
CA ASP A 44 -9.81 3.56 11.88
C ASP A 44 -9.59 2.07 11.55
N PRO A 45 -8.48 1.45 12.03
CA PRO A 45 -8.31 0.01 11.95
C PRO A 45 -9.40 -0.79 12.68
N LEU A 46 -10.18 -0.15 13.59
CA LEU A 46 -10.96 -0.78 14.64
C LEU A 46 -12.48 -0.66 14.55
N GLU A 47 -13.09 0.02 13.58
CA GLU A 47 -14.58 -0.01 13.48
C GLU A 47 -15.13 -1.43 13.18
N VAL A 48 -14.25 -2.41 12.86
CA VAL A 48 -14.58 -3.83 12.74
C VAL A 48 -14.21 -4.67 13.97
N LEU A 49 -13.74 -4.06 15.08
CA LEU A 49 -13.64 -4.77 16.36
C LEU A 49 -15.03 -5.17 16.90
N LEU A 50 -16.11 -4.53 16.43
CA LEU A 50 -17.44 -4.69 16.99
C LEU A 50 -18.31 -5.76 16.30
N LEU A 51 -17.86 -6.41 15.21
CA LEU A 51 -18.68 -7.38 14.48
C LEU A 51 -17.91 -8.66 14.10
N LEU A 52 -17.94 -9.67 14.98
CA LEU A 52 -17.46 -11.07 14.82
C LEU A 52 -15.94 -11.27 14.93
N LEU A 53 -15.38 -11.96 15.92
CA LEU A 53 -15.76 -13.28 16.44
C LEU A 53 -16.15 -14.34 15.38
N LEU A 54 -15.59 -14.33 14.16
CA LEU A 54 -15.66 -15.51 13.30
C LEU A 54 -14.32 -15.92 12.67
N LEU A 55 -13.56 -16.65 13.49
CA LEU A 55 -12.85 -17.91 13.16
C LEU A 55 -11.75 -17.90 12.09
N LEU A 56 -10.50 -18.03 12.58
CA LEU A 56 -9.30 -18.53 11.91
C LEU A 56 -8.79 -17.76 10.66
N SER A 57 -7.51 -17.39 10.72
CA SER A 57 -6.66 -16.75 9.70
C SER A 57 -6.77 -15.22 9.54
N VAL A 58 -6.01 -14.52 10.38
CA VAL A 58 -5.12 -13.39 10.04
C VAL A 58 -5.68 -12.29 9.10
N SER A 59 -6.06 -11.16 9.73
CA SER A 59 -5.75 -9.78 9.32
C SER A 59 -6.31 -9.23 7.98
N VAL A 60 -7.61 -8.96 7.87
CA VAL A 60 -8.17 -8.29 6.66
C VAL A 60 -9.35 -7.34 6.97
N SER A 61 -9.13 -6.20 7.65
CA SER A 61 -10.16 -5.15 7.63
C SER A 61 -9.62 -3.72 7.60
N ALA A 62 -8.66 -3.38 8.46
CA ALA A 62 -7.98 -2.07 8.41
C ALA A 62 -7.29 -1.78 7.06
N CYS A 63 -6.86 -2.83 6.36
CA CYS A 63 -6.16 -2.74 5.08
C CYS A 63 -7.04 -2.31 3.90
N THR A 64 -8.37 -2.47 3.98
CA THR A 64 -9.26 -2.40 2.80
C THR A 64 -9.60 -0.97 2.40
N HIS A 65 -9.74 -0.05 3.36
CA HIS A 65 -10.10 1.35 3.06
C HIS A 65 -9.01 2.11 2.31
N ARG A 66 -7.73 1.92 2.68
CA ARG A 66 -6.60 2.50 1.95
C ARG A 66 -6.46 1.93 0.54
N ALA A 67 -6.77 0.65 0.37
CA ALA A 67 -6.78 0.00 -0.94
C ALA A 67 -7.91 0.57 -1.83
N ALA A 68 -9.13 0.68 -1.28
CA ALA A 68 -10.28 1.27 -1.98
C ALA A 68 -10.09 2.76 -2.32
N PHE A 69 -9.37 3.52 -1.49
CA PHE A 69 -8.98 4.88 -1.83
C PHE A 69 -8.01 4.88 -3.01
N LEU A 70 -6.99 4.03 -2.96
CA LEU A 70 -5.99 3.93 -4.03
C LEU A 70 -6.60 3.53 -5.38
N GLU A 71 -7.56 2.59 -5.38
CA GLU A 71 -8.28 2.15 -6.58
C GLU A 71 -9.09 3.25 -7.27
N LYS A 72 -9.51 4.28 -6.53
CA LYS A 72 -10.32 5.39 -7.05
C LYS A 72 -9.47 6.56 -7.54
N GLU A 73 -8.17 6.56 -7.23
CA GLU A 73 -7.28 7.69 -7.46
C GLU A 73 -6.43 7.50 -8.72
N ARG A 74 -6.71 8.32 -9.74
CA ARG A 74 -6.02 8.26 -11.04
C ARG A 74 -4.59 8.80 -11.01
N GLU A 75 -4.27 9.72 -10.10
CA GLU A 75 -2.93 10.34 -10.07
C GLU A 75 -1.82 9.32 -9.81
N MET A 76 -2.05 8.39 -8.86
CA MET A 76 -1.07 7.33 -8.57
C MET A 76 -1.02 6.27 -9.67
N GLU A 77 -2.15 5.93 -10.30
CA GLU A 77 -2.18 5.04 -11.47
C GLU A 77 -1.31 5.59 -12.61
N VAL A 78 -1.46 6.88 -12.92
CA VAL A 78 -0.68 7.55 -13.97
C VAL A 78 0.80 7.58 -13.60
N ALA A 79 1.13 7.96 -12.36
CA ALA A 79 2.52 7.96 -11.89
C ALA A 79 3.15 6.56 -11.94
N HIS A 80 2.39 5.51 -11.56
CA HIS A 80 2.82 4.12 -11.67
C HIS A 80 3.07 3.73 -13.13
N SER A 81 2.17 4.05 -14.05
CA SER A 81 2.31 3.71 -15.47
C SER A 81 3.54 4.40 -16.11
N VAL A 82 3.77 5.67 -15.78
CA VAL A 82 4.98 6.39 -16.23
C VAL A 82 6.24 5.74 -15.67
N ALA A 83 6.27 5.40 -14.38
CA ALA A 83 7.43 4.73 -13.77
C ALA A 83 7.67 3.33 -14.36
N ALA A 84 6.61 2.57 -14.64
CA ALA A 84 6.70 1.23 -15.21
C ALA A 84 7.28 1.21 -16.63
N THR A 85 7.06 2.28 -17.40
CA THR A 85 7.53 2.41 -18.80
C THR A 85 8.88 3.13 -18.92
N ALA A 86 9.38 3.74 -17.84
CA ALA A 86 10.65 4.46 -17.82
C ALA A 86 11.88 3.56 -17.59
N GLY A 87 11.68 2.26 -17.33
CA GLY A 87 12.76 1.31 -17.11
C GLY A 87 13.57 1.00 -18.38
N GLU A 88 14.77 0.44 -18.20
CA GLU A 88 15.62 0.01 -19.33
C GLU A 88 15.11 -1.26 -20.04
N THR A 89 14.11 -1.92 -19.46
CA THR A 89 13.49 -3.14 -19.98
C THR A 89 12.02 -2.93 -20.26
N GLU A 90 11.50 -3.56 -21.32
CA GLU A 90 10.08 -3.54 -21.64
C GLU A 90 9.22 -4.08 -20.48
N ALA A 91 8.08 -3.42 -20.24
CA ALA A 91 7.10 -3.88 -19.27
C ALA A 91 6.45 -5.19 -19.73
N SER A 92 6.25 -6.13 -18.80
CA SER A 92 5.59 -7.41 -19.06
C SER A 92 4.33 -7.54 -18.21
N ASP A 93 3.24 -8.01 -18.82
CA ASP A 93 1.98 -8.25 -18.13
C ASP A 93 1.97 -9.56 -17.33
N ASN A 94 2.89 -10.49 -17.63
CA ASN A 94 2.98 -11.80 -16.99
C ASN A 94 4.19 -11.87 -16.06
N VAL A 95 4.01 -11.36 -14.84
CA VAL A 95 5.05 -11.30 -13.79
C VAL A 95 4.68 -12.18 -12.62
N ASN A 96 5.59 -13.09 -12.25
CA ASN A 96 5.50 -13.91 -11.03
C ASN A 96 6.46 -13.42 -9.92
N THR A 97 7.03 -12.23 -10.10
CA THR A 97 7.92 -11.59 -9.12
C THR A 97 7.12 -10.64 -8.24
N HIS A 98 7.46 -10.58 -6.96
CA HIS A 98 6.73 -9.80 -5.98
C HIS A 98 7.66 -8.92 -5.13
N PHE A 99 7.32 -7.63 -4.99
CA PHE A 99 8.02 -6.72 -4.10
C PHE A 99 7.44 -6.78 -2.69
N ILE A 100 8.32 -6.78 -1.68
CA ILE A 100 7.96 -6.75 -0.27
C ILE A 100 8.70 -5.60 0.42
N CYS A 101 8.07 -5.00 1.44
CA CYS A 101 8.66 -3.89 2.18
C CYS A 101 9.00 -4.32 3.61
N PHE A 102 10.26 -4.11 4.00
CA PHE A 102 10.71 -4.24 5.37
C PHE A 102 10.98 -2.86 5.96
N SER A 103 10.46 -2.61 7.16
CA SER A 103 10.65 -1.34 7.86
C SER A 103 10.83 -1.60 9.36
N CYS A 104 11.68 -0.81 10.01
CA CYS A 104 11.74 -0.76 11.47
C CYS A 104 10.68 0.23 11.96
N VAL A 105 9.78 -0.20 12.84
CA VAL A 105 8.77 0.65 13.47
C VAL A 105 8.89 0.46 14.98
N ASP A 106 9.16 1.53 15.71
CA ASP A 106 9.33 1.52 17.16
C ASP A 106 10.34 0.46 17.66
N GLY A 107 11.46 0.32 16.94
CA GLY A 107 12.51 -0.66 17.26
C GLY A 107 12.16 -2.12 16.92
N THR A 108 10.98 -2.37 16.34
CA THR A 108 10.52 -3.71 15.93
C THR A 108 10.56 -3.83 14.41
N PHE A 109 11.03 -4.99 13.94
CA PHE A 109 11.04 -5.30 12.52
C PHE A 109 9.62 -5.61 12.02
N SER A 110 9.11 -4.79 11.12
CA SER A 110 7.81 -4.96 10.48
C SER A 110 8.01 -5.39 9.02
N LEU A 111 7.49 -6.56 8.68
CA LEU A 111 7.35 -7.03 7.30
C LEU A 111 5.96 -6.67 6.81
N SER A 112 5.89 -5.88 5.74
CA SER A 112 4.65 -5.66 5.03
C SER A 112 4.64 -6.47 3.74
N LEU A 113 3.92 -7.59 3.79
CA LEU A 113 3.72 -8.49 2.66
C LEU A 113 2.44 -8.08 1.93
N SER A 114 2.56 -7.86 0.62
CA SER A 114 1.44 -7.43 -0.19
C SER A 114 0.96 -8.54 -1.11
N LEU A 115 0.71 -9.75 -0.61
CA LEU A 115 0.30 -10.91 -1.41
C LEU A 115 -0.71 -10.52 -2.51
N SER A 116 -0.26 -10.55 -3.76
CA SER A 116 -1.16 -10.59 -4.92
C SER A 116 -2.08 -11.78 -4.71
N LEU A 117 -3.40 -11.57 -4.65
CA LEU A 117 -4.34 -12.66 -4.93
C LEU A 117 -4.21 -12.95 -6.43
N SER A 118 -3.20 -13.72 -6.79
CA SER A 118 -3.23 -14.48 -8.04
C SER A 118 -4.24 -15.61 -7.79
N LEU A 119 -5.50 -15.39 -8.19
CA LEU A 119 -6.42 -16.49 -8.49
C LEU A 119 -6.02 -17.12 -9.82
#